data_AF-A0A2K8N7Y5-F1
#
_entry.id   AF-A0A2K8N7Y5-F1
#
_cell.length_a   1.000
_cell.length_b   1.000
_cell.length_c   1.000
_cell.angle_alpha   90.00
_cell.angle_beta   90.00
_cell.angle_gamma   90.00
#
_symmetry.space_group_name_H-M   'P 1'
#
loop_
_entity.id
_entity.type
_entity.pdbx_description
1 polymer ?
#
loop_
_entity_poly.entity_id
_entity_poly.type
_entity_poly.pdbx_seq_one_letter_code
_entity_poly.pdbx_strand_id
1 'polypeptide(L)' 'MSRLIDRPVAVRVKKGLPDSFSFRGQSHQILEIIDQWEESGAWWKGEPSYRIYRVQTADLGVFDLKRYKEEWRLYRIWD' A
#
# COMPACT_ATOMS: atom_id res chain seq x y z
N MET A 1 -6.38 -14.76 7.22
CA MET A 1 -7.66 -14.35 6.57
C MET A 1 -7.31 -13.09 5.78
N SER A 2 -8.16 -12.09 5.56
CA SER A 2 -7.62 -10.77 5.19
C SER A 2 -8.52 -9.67 5.75
N ARG A 3 -7.94 -8.54 6.14
CA ARG A 3 -8.68 -7.39 6.68
C ARG A 3 -8.50 -6.18 5.79
N LEU A 4 -9.62 -5.66 5.28
CA LEU A 4 -9.65 -4.36 4.60
C LEU A 4 -9.54 -3.24 5.65
N ILE A 5 -8.63 -2.30 5.43
CA ILE A 5 -8.35 -1.19 6.36
C ILE A 5 -8.68 0.15 5.72
N ASP A 6 -8.17 0.37 4.50
CA ASP A 6 -8.24 1.64 3.74
C ASP A 6 -8.00 2.91 4.59
N ARG A 7 -6.84 2.98 5.27
CA ARG A 7 -6.47 4.13 6.10
C ARG A 7 -5.25 4.87 5.57
N PRO A 8 -5.19 6.21 5.67
CA PRO A 8 -4.00 6.97 5.29
C PRO A 8 -2.81 6.56 6.16
N VAL A 9 -1.66 6.39 5.50
CA VAL A 9 -0.38 6.07 6.17
C VAL A 9 0.74 6.91 5.57
N ALA A 10 1.69 7.29 6.41
CA ALA A 10 2.94 7.88 5.93
C ALA A 10 3.81 6.77 5.35
N VAL A 11 4.22 6.94 4.09
CA VAL A 11 5.12 6.01 3.39
C VAL A 11 6.38 6.76 2.99
N ARG A 12 7.53 6.22 3.34
CA ARG A 12 8.81 6.65 2.81
C ARG A 12 8.98 6.01 1.44
N VAL A 13 9.27 6.83 0.44
CA VAL A 13 9.51 6.40 -0.94
C VAL A 13 10.99 6.54 -1.24
N LYS A 14 11.59 5.49 -1.83
CA LYS A 14 12.99 5.47 -2.27
C LYS A 14 13.03 5.01 -3.72
N LYS A 15 13.67 5.79 -4.60
CA LYS A 15 13.72 5.53 -6.06
C LYS A 15 12.34 5.28 -6.70
N GLY A 16 11.31 5.97 -6.20
CA GLY A 16 9.94 5.83 -6.72
C GLY A 16 9.15 4.62 -6.22
N LEU A 17 9.72 3.82 -5.31
CA LEU A 17 9.08 2.65 -4.72
C LEU A 17 8.89 2.82 -3.20
N PRO A 18 7.85 2.22 -2.60
CA PRO A 18 7.66 2.25 -1.16
C PRO A 18 8.78 1.47 -0.46
N ASP A 19 9.41 2.09 0.54
CA ASP A 19 10.54 1.54 1.31
C ASP A 19 10.12 1.19 2.74
N SER A 20 9.28 2.03 3.37
CA SER A 20 8.76 1.79 4.72
C SER A 20 7.47 2.58 4.93
N PHE A 21 6.65 2.15 5.89
CA PHE A 21 5.42 2.86 6.26
C PHE A 21 5.12 2.80 7.75
N SER A 22 4.39 3.80 8.26
CA SER A 22 3.98 3.85 9.67
C SER A 22 2.50 3.55 9.84
N PHE A 23 2.17 2.56 10.66
CA PHE A 23 0.80 2.19 10.99
C PHE A 23 0.67 1.89 12.48
N ARG A 24 -0.37 2.43 13.14
CA ARG A 24 -0.62 2.25 14.59
C ARG A 24 0.57 2.56 15.50
N GLY A 25 1.37 3.57 15.13
CA GLY A 25 2.55 3.98 15.88
C GLY A 25 3.77 3.05 15.71
N GLN A 26 3.68 2.04 14.84
CA GLN A 26 4.78 1.14 14.49
C GLN A 26 5.27 1.45 13.07
N SER A 27 6.59 1.36 12.87
CA SER A 27 7.21 1.49 11.56
C SER A 27 7.44 0.09 10.98
N HIS A 28 6.90 -0.16 9.80
CA HIS A 28 7.10 -1.39 9.06
C HIS A 28 8.09 -1.15 7.92
N GLN A 29 9.25 -1.78 7.98
CA GLN A 29 10.23 -1.76 6.89
C GLN A 29 9.80 -2.77 5.82
N ILE A 30 9.71 -2.33 4.56
CA ILE A 30 9.42 -3.22 3.43
C ILE A 30 10.71 -3.93 3.05
N LEU A 31 10.67 -5.27 3.01
CA LEU A 31 11.77 -6.11 2.52
C LEU A 31 11.62 -6.38 1.03
N GLU A 32 10.40 -6.65 0.59
CA GLU A 32 10.11 -7.04 -0.79
C GLU A 32 8.77 -6.46 -1.24
N ILE A 33 8.70 -6.06 -2.51
CA ILE A 33 7.44 -5.81 -3.22
C ILE A 33 7.11 -7.11 -3.96
N ILE A 34 6.18 -7.89 -3.41
CA ILE A 34 5.74 -9.17 -3.95
C ILE A 34 5.08 -8.97 -5.31
N ASP A 35 4.24 -7.93 -5.43
CA ASP A 35 3.52 -7.62 -6.67
C ASP A 35 3.14 -6.14 -6.73
N GLN A 36 2.89 -5.63 -7.93
CA GLN A 36 2.32 -4.30 -8.15
C GLN A 36 1.39 -4.30 -9.36
N TRP A 37 0.25 -3.64 -9.24
CA TRP A 37 -0.70 -3.51 -10.33
C TRP A 37 -1.44 -2.17 -10.28
N GLU A 38 -1.98 -1.76 -11.42
CA GLU A 38 -2.83 -0.58 -11.52
C GLU A 38 -4.29 -1.02 -11.58
N GLU A 39 -5.11 -0.41 -10.74
CA GLU A 39 -6.55 -0.58 -10.70
C GLU A 39 -7.18 0.66 -11.30
N SER A 40 -8.02 0.47 -12.31
CA SER A 40 -8.96 1.50 -12.73
C SER A 40 -10.09 1.50 -11.71
N GLY A 41 -10.35 2.63 -11.02
CA GLY A 41 -11.53 2.76 -10.15
C GLY A 41 -12.84 2.60 -10.95
N ALA A 42 -13.95 3.19 -10.49
CA ALA A 42 -15.10 3.36 -11.38
C ALA A 42 -14.78 4.42 -12.45
N TRP A 43 -13.95 4.07 -13.43
CA TRP A 43 -13.46 4.94 -14.50
C TRP A 43 -14.64 5.49 -15.33
N TRP A 44 -15.73 4.74 -15.43
CA TRP A 44 -16.99 5.18 -16.03
C TRP A 44 -17.71 6.28 -15.24
N LYS A 45 -17.35 6.50 -13.96
CA LYS A 45 -17.78 7.63 -13.12
C LYS A 45 -16.70 8.72 -13.00
N GLY A 46 -15.63 8.63 -13.81
CA GLY A 46 -14.51 9.55 -13.73
C GLY A 46 -13.58 9.29 -12.54
N GLU A 47 -13.71 8.14 -11.85
CA GLU A 47 -12.74 7.79 -10.82
C GLU A 47 -11.38 7.45 -11.46
N PRO A 48 -10.29 8.11 -11.03
CA PRO A 48 -8.96 7.89 -11.58
C PRO A 48 -8.36 6.55 -11.17
N SER A 49 -7.37 6.10 -11.93
CA SER A 49 -6.60 4.91 -11.59
C SER A 49 -5.74 5.12 -10.34
N TYR A 50 -5.50 4.03 -9.63
CA TYR A 50 -4.60 3.97 -8.48
C TYR A 50 -3.73 2.73 -8.57
N ARG A 51 -2.53 2.79 -7.98
CA ARG A 51 -1.61 1.67 -7.97
C ARG A 51 -1.68 0.95 -6.63
N ILE A 52 -1.65 -0.37 -6.65
CA ILE A 52 -1.48 -1.20 -5.47
C ILE A 52 -0.07 -1.79 -5.49
N TYR A 53 0.57 -1.80 -4.31
CA TYR A 53 1.82 -2.48 -4.05
C TYR A 53 1.56 -3.51 -2.97
N ARG A 54 1.68 -4.80 -3.30
CA ARG A 54 1.73 -5.86 -2.29
C ARG A 54 3.15 -5.98 -1.79
N VAL A 55 3.33 -5.82 -0.48
CA VAL A 55 4.64 -5.75 0.16
C VAL A 55 4.73 -6.73 1.31
N GLN A 56 5.90 -7.33 1.47
CA GLN A 56 6.28 -8.06 2.66
C GLN A 56 7.19 -7.19 3.52
N THR A 57 6.91 -7.14 4.82
CA THR A 57 7.68 -6.35 5.78
C THR A 57 8.65 -7.21 6.58
N ALA A 58 9.57 -6.57 7.30
CA ALA A 58 10.60 -7.25 8.08
C ALA A 58 10.06 -8.13 9.22
N ASP A 59 8.86 -7.81 9.72
CA ASP A 59 8.08 -8.60 10.66
C ASP A 59 7.27 -9.73 9.98
N LEU A 60 7.59 -10.05 8.72
CA LEU A 60 6.97 -11.08 7.88
C LEU A 60 5.49 -10.83 7.52
N GLY A 61 4.93 -9.69 7.93
CA GLY A 61 3.58 -9.26 7.57
C GLY A 61 3.45 -8.94 6.08
N VAL A 62 2.27 -9.22 5.52
CA VAL A 62 1.95 -8.93 4.12
C VAL A 62 0.83 -7.89 4.05
N PHE A 63 1.07 -6.84 3.26
CA PHE A 63 0.22 -5.65 3.19
C PHE A 63 0.01 -5.21 1.75
N ASP A 64 -1.18 -4.68 1.45
CA ASP A 64 -1.39 -3.91 0.22
C ASP A 64 -1.35 -2.42 0.55
N LEU A 65 -0.41 -1.70 -0.06
CA LEU A 65 -0.36 -0.24 -0.05
C LEU A 65 -1.01 0.30 -1.32
N LYS A 66 -1.99 1.19 -1.15
CA LYS A 66 -2.65 1.91 -2.24
C LYS A 66 -2.02 3.28 -2.41
N ARG A 67 -1.58 3.57 -3.63
CA ARG A 67 -1.09 4.88 -4.05
C ARG A 67 -2.08 5.50 -5.03
N TYR A 68 -2.66 6.61 -4.61
CA TYR A 68 -3.49 7.43 -5.47
C TYR A 68 -2.95 8.86 -5.49
N LYS A 69 -2.51 9.34 -6.66
CA LYS A 69 -1.77 10.59 -6.82
C LYS A 69 -0.63 10.68 -5.80
N GLU A 70 -0.71 11.63 -4.87
CA GLU A 70 0.28 11.89 -3.83
C GLU A 70 -0.12 11.36 -2.44
N GLU A 71 -1.22 10.61 -2.36
CA GLU A 71 -1.71 9.99 -1.12
C GLU A 71 -1.37 8.50 -1.05
N TRP A 72 -0.94 8.04 0.13
CA TRP A 72 -0.72 6.63 0.43
C TRP A 72 -1.74 6.14 1.46
N ARG A 73 -2.25 4.93 1.25
CA ARG A 73 -3.13 4.24 2.20
C ARG A 73 -2.69 2.81 2.42
N LEU A 74 -2.85 2.33 3.66
CA LEU A 74 -2.84 0.92 3.96
C LEU A 74 -4.21 0.36 3.56
N TYR A 75 -4.26 -0.36 2.45
CA TYR A 75 -5.49 -0.86 1.88
C TYR A 75 -5.94 -2.16 2.53
N ARG A 76 -5.02 -3.13 2.65
CA ARG A 76 -5.32 -4.47 3.16
C ARG A 76 -4.17 -5.06 3.96
N ILE A 77 -4.50 -5.89 4.95
CA ILE A 77 -3.58 -6.73 5.72
C ILE A 77 -3.94 -8.20 5.41
N TRP A 78 -2.94 -9.02 5.09
CA TRP A 78 -3.11 -10.41 4.63
C TRP A 78 -2.86 -11.49 5.71
N ASP A 79 -2.66 -11.08 6.96
CA ASP A 79 -2.55 -11.95 8.15
C ASP A 79 -3.77 -12.91 8.32
#